data_AF-A0A2T4XFU2-F1
#
_entry.id   AF-A0A2T4XFU2-F1
#
_cell.length_a   1.000
_cell.length_b   1.000
_cell.length_c   1.000
_cell.angle_alpha   90.00
_cell.angle_beta   90.00
_cell.angle_gamma   90.00
#
_symmetry.space_group_name_H-M   'P 1'
#
loop_
_entity.id
_entity.type
_entity.pdbx_description
1 polymer ?
#
loop_
_entity_poly.entity_id
_entity_poly.type
_entity_poly.pdbx_seq_one_letter_code
_entity_poly.pdbx_strand_id
1 'polypeptide(L)'
;MRHQPENSVSPPYTRPRLKASSNNENWTAESIPNLWDKVVLITGATSGIGRAADEILADYSHLNVLINNAAIMACPYAKTEDGVEIQMATNHLGHFALSRLMLPLLRIKRGSRIVNTSSIGHRMGKIDLRIRRA
;
A
#
# COMPACT_ATOMS: atom_id res chain seq x y z
N MET A 1 -50.31 14.49 9.45
CA MET A 1 -49.33 13.47 9.01
C MET A 1 -48.17 14.21 8.36
N ARG A 2 -46.98 14.20 8.98
CA ARG A 2 -45.82 14.99 8.53
C ARG A 2 -45.02 14.19 7.49
N HIS A 3 -44.80 14.79 6.33
CA HIS A 3 -43.86 14.34 5.32
C HIS A 3 -42.43 14.28 5.91
N GLN A 4 -41.72 13.16 5.71
CA GLN A 4 -40.28 13.07 5.95
C GLN A 4 -39.51 13.67 4.75
N PRO A 5 -38.35 14.33 4.96
CA PRO A 5 -37.57 14.91 3.87
C PRO A 5 -36.60 13.91 3.23
N GLU A 6 -36.20 14.31 2.04
CA GLU A 6 -35.49 13.60 0.98
C GLU A 6 -34.12 13.00 1.35
N ASN A 7 -33.81 11.89 0.67
CA ASN A 7 -32.51 11.23 0.63
C ASN A 7 -31.40 12.18 0.17
N SER A 8 -30.57 12.67 1.09
CA SER A 8 -29.32 13.36 0.74
C SER A 8 -28.23 12.32 0.40
N VAL A 9 -28.19 11.88 -0.85
CA VAL A 9 -27.04 11.13 -1.37
C VAL A 9 -25.86 12.10 -1.46
N SER A 10 -24.81 11.88 -0.67
CA SER A 10 -23.58 12.67 -0.78
C SER A 10 -23.01 12.51 -2.20
N PRO A 11 -22.55 13.58 -2.86
CA PRO A 11 -21.98 13.47 -4.20
C PRO A 11 -20.75 12.52 -4.18
N PRO A 12 -20.51 11.75 -5.26
CA PRO A 12 -19.35 10.88 -5.33
C PRO A 12 -18.08 11.71 -5.16
N TYR A 13 -17.21 11.28 -4.25
CA TYR A 13 -15.90 11.88 -4.04
C TYR A 13 -15.07 11.77 -5.33
N THR A 14 -15.07 12.82 -6.13
CA THR A 14 -14.17 12.97 -7.27
C THR A 14 -12.79 13.36 -6.75
N ARG A 15 -11.86 12.39 -6.72
CA ARG A 15 -10.44 12.73 -6.53
C ARG A 15 -10.04 13.71 -7.63
N PRO A 16 -9.41 14.85 -7.30
CA PRO A 16 -8.71 15.63 -8.31
C PRO A 16 -7.72 14.71 -9.00
N ARG A 17 -7.90 14.51 -10.31
CA ARG A 17 -6.95 13.78 -11.13
C ARG A 17 -5.68 14.63 -11.12
N LEU A 18 -4.68 14.23 -10.33
CA LEU A 18 -3.35 14.81 -10.44
C LEU A 18 -2.94 14.65 -11.89
N LYS A 19 -2.89 15.77 -12.64
CA LYS A 19 -2.21 15.78 -13.94
C LYS A 19 -0.79 15.36 -13.62
N ALA A 20 -0.30 14.28 -14.22
CA ALA A 20 1.13 14.04 -14.26
C ALA A 20 1.73 15.31 -14.87
N SER A 21 2.42 16.12 -14.06
CA SER A 21 3.15 17.25 -14.57
C SER A 21 4.22 16.65 -15.48
N SER A 22 4.08 16.86 -16.79
CA SER A 22 5.15 16.65 -17.76
C SER A 22 6.19 17.76 -17.64
N ASN A 23 6.46 18.20 -16.42
CA ASN A 23 7.42 19.25 -16.19
C ASN A 23 8.74 18.57 -15.89
N ASN A 24 9.73 18.92 -16.68
CA ASN A 24 11.15 18.72 -16.42
C ASN A 24 11.54 19.58 -15.20
N GLU A 25 10.87 19.41 -14.06
CA GLU A 25 11.18 20.13 -12.83
C GLU A 25 12.49 19.54 -12.33
N ASN A 26 13.55 20.37 -12.31
CA ASN A 26 14.84 20.03 -11.72
C ASN A 26 14.65 19.83 -10.21
N TRP A 27 14.12 18.66 -9.84
CA TRP A 27 13.86 18.28 -8.47
C TRP A 27 15.19 17.94 -7.81
N THR A 28 15.57 18.70 -6.81
CA THR A 28 16.81 18.53 -6.05
C THR A 28 16.52 18.08 -4.62
N ALA A 29 17.55 17.72 -3.85
CA ALA A 29 17.37 17.37 -2.44
C ALA A 29 16.73 18.50 -1.62
N GLU A 30 16.98 19.75 -2.00
CA GLU A 30 16.38 20.95 -1.38
C GLU A 30 14.88 21.08 -1.67
N SER A 31 14.37 20.38 -2.70
CA SER A 31 12.94 20.31 -3.03
C SER A 31 12.19 19.30 -2.15
N ILE A 32 12.90 18.50 -1.34
CA ILE A 32 12.29 17.54 -0.42
C ILE A 32 11.62 18.33 0.71
N PRO A 33 10.29 18.21 0.88
CA PRO A 33 9.62 18.89 1.98
C PRO A 33 10.10 18.34 3.33
N ASN A 34 10.03 19.16 4.38
CA ASN A 34 10.33 18.71 5.73
C ASN A 34 9.45 17.50 6.12
N LEU A 35 10.10 16.40 6.55
CA LEU A 35 9.47 15.14 6.95
C LEU A 35 9.59 14.83 8.46
N TRP A 36 10.13 15.74 9.28
CA TRP A 36 10.44 15.46 10.70
C TRP A 36 9.21 15.01 11.53
N ASP A 37 8.02 15.50 11.20
CA ASP A 37 6.75 15.09 11.85
C ASP A 37 6.00 14.00 11.06
N LYS A 38 6.63 13.37 10.06
CA LYS A 38 6.04 12.34 9.22
C LYS A 38 6.56 10.97 9.62
N VAL A 39 5.65 10.12 10.10
CA VAL A 39 5.96 8.70 10.25
C VAL A 39 5.76 8.04 8.89
N VAL A 40 6.86 7.48 8.35
CA VAL A 40 6.90 6.76 7.07
C VAL A 40 7.41 5.36 7.34
N LEU A 41 6.63 4.36 6.93
CA LEU A 41 7.02 2.96 7.01
C LEU A 41 7.25 2.40 5.60
N ILE A 42 8.43 1.84 5.36
CA ILE A 42 8.80 1.19 4.10
C ILE A 42 9.06 -0.29 4.39
N THR A 43 8.32 -1.20 3.76
CA THR A 43 8.52 -2.64 4.02
C THR A 43 8.43 -3.50 2.78
N GLY A 44 9.11 -4.64 2.88
CA GLY A 44 8.83 -5.84 2.12
C GLY A 44 9.18 -7.07 2.97
N ALA A 45 8.19 -7.74 3.54
CA ALA A 45 8.40 -8.97 4.32
C ALA A 45 7.14 -9.83 4.36
N THR A 46 7.32 -11.13 4.63
CA THR A 46 6.28 -12.16 4.76
C THR A 46 6.16 -12.71 6.18
N SER A 47 7.28 -12.92 6.87
CA SER A 47 7.33 -13.44 8.24
C SER A 47 7.55 -12.32 9.27
N GLY A 48 7.00 -12.49 10.47
CA GLY A 48 7.15 -11.51 11.56
C GLY A 48 6.31 -10.23 11.42
N ILE A 49 5.49 -10.10 10.36
CA ILE A 49 4.66 -8.90 10.12
C ILE A 49 3.74 -8.58 11.31
N GLY A 50 3.14 -9.59 11.94
CA GLY A 50 2.27 -9.39 13.10
C GLY A 50 3.00 -8.74 14.26
N ARG A 51 4.17 -9.30 14.63
CA ARG A 51 5.00 -8.76 15.71
C ARG A 51 5.50 -7.35 15.38
N ALA A 52 6.00 -7.13 14.16
CA ALA A 52 6.45 -5.81 13.74
C ALA A 52 5.28 -4.80 13.74
N ALA A 53 4.08 -5.23 13.33
CA ALA A 53 2.89 -4.40 13.39
C ALA A 53 2.52 -4.04 14.84
N ASP A 54 2.59 -4.98 15.77
CA ASP A 54 2.33 -4.74 17.20
C ASP A 54 3.33 -3.74 17.80
N GLU A 55 4.61 -3.90 17.49
CA GLU A 55 5.67 -2.96 17.90
C GLU A 55 5.39 -1.55 17.34
N ILE A 56 5.04 -1.44 16.05
CA ILE A 56 4.70 -0.15 15.43
C ILE A 56 3.42 0.46 16.02
N LEU A 57 2.41 -0.35 16.30
CA LEU A 57 1.16 0.09 16.92
C LEU A 57 1.37 0.58 18.35
N ALA A 58 2.37 0.04 19.06
CA ALA A 58 2.74 0.49 20.39
C ALA A 58 3.56 1.80 20.36
N ASP A 59 4.47 1.93 19.40
CA ASP A 59 5.45 3.04 19.37
C ASP A 59 4.90 4.31 18.70
N TYR A 60 3.91 4.19 17.81
CA TYR A 60 3.43 5.32 17.01
C TYR A 60 1.95 5.61 17.20
N SER A 61 1.64 6.90 17.40
CA SER A 61 0.26 7.38 17.54
C SER A 61 -0.47 7.58 16.22
N HIS A 62 0.24 7.64 15.09
CA HIS A 62 -0.34 7.77 13.75
C HIS A 62 0.69 7.43 12.65
N LEU A 63 0.19 7.17 11.43
CA LEU A 63 1.03 6.93 10.25
C LEU A 63 0.61 7.85 9.10
N ASN A 64 1.57 8.57 8.49
CA ASN A 64 1.28 9.45 7.36
C ASN A 64 1.36 8.72 6.02
N VAL A 65 2.40 7.90 5.85
CA VAL A 65 2.63 7.20 4.60
C VAL A 65 3.07 5.77 4.89
N LEU A 66 2.36 4.83 4.27
CA LEU A 66 2.80 3.44 4.17
C LEU A 66 3.30 3.19 2.75
N ILE A 67 4.55 2.78 2.60
CA ILE A 67 5.15 2.43 1.32
C ILE A 67 5.38 0.91 1.27
N ASN A 68 4.54 0.26 0.50
CA ASN A 68 4.63 -1.16 0.17
C ASN A 68 5.65 -1.33 -0.97
N ASN A 69 6.91 -1.59 -0.60
CA ASN A 69 8.02 -1.79 -1.54
C ASN A 69 8.34 -3.27 -1.74
N ALA A 70 8.64 -3.69 -2.97
CA ALA A 70 9.01 -5.09 -3.23
C ALA A 70 10.25 -5.50 -2.40
N ALA A 71 10.21 -6.69 -1.81
CA ALA A 71 11.29 -7.21 -0.97
C ALA A 71 12.29 -8.05 -1.77
N ILE A 72 11.76 -8.90 -2.65
CA ILE A 72 12.53 -9.93 -3.36
C ILE A 72 12.20 -9.93 -4.85
N MET A 73 13.18 -10.31 -5.66
CA MET A 73 13.04 -10.43 -7.11
C MET A 73 14.04 -11.47 -7.61
N ALA A 74 13.66 -12.24 -8.64
CA ALA A 74 14.53 -13.21 -9.30
C ALA A 74 15.13 -14.27 -8.36
N CYS A 75 14.46 -14.56 -7.23
CA CYS A 75 14.84 -15.66 -6.35
C CYS A 75 14.46 -17.01 -6.98
N PRO A 76 15.16 -18.12 -6.62
CA PRO A 76 14.74 -19.46 -7.00
C PRO A 76 13.27 -19.72 -6.64
N TYR A 77 12.58 -20.51 -7.47
CA TYR A 77 11.19 -20.89 -7.19
C TYR A 77 11.11 -21.62 -5.86
N ALA A 78 10.31 -21.09 -4.96
CA ALA A 78 10.05 -21.68 -3.65
C ALA A 78 8.62 -21.38 -3.23
N LYS A 79 8.14 -22.13 -2.25
CA LYS A 79 6.85 -21.92 -1.61
C LYS A 79 7.05 -21.70 -0.11
N THR A 80 6.16 -20.91 0.50
CA THR A 80 5.99 -20.87 1.96
C THR A 80 5.48 -22.22 2.47
N GLU A 81 5.49 -22.41 3.79
CA GLU A 81 4.91 -23.58 4.45
C GLU A 81 3.42 -23.76 4.07
N ASP A 82 2.69 -22.67 3.88
CA ASP A 82 1.29 -22.65 3.42
C ASP A 82 1.12 -22.93 1.91
N GLY A 83 2.20 -23.22 1.19
CA GLY A 83 2.15 -23.58 -0.23
C GLY A 83 2.03 -22.39 -1.20
N VAL A 84 2.23 -21.15 -0.73
CA VAL A 84 2.18 -19.95 -1.57
C VAL A 84 3.56 -19.67 -2.17
N GLU A 85 3.63 -19.36 -3.47
CA GLU A 85 4.90 -18.97 -4.12
C GLU A 85 5.53 -17.76 -3.42
N ILE A 86 6.85 -17.80 -3.18
CA ILE A 86 7.53 -16.89 -2.26
C ILE A 86 7.47 -15.40 -2.67
N GLN A 87 7.55 -15.09 -3.97
CA GLN A 87 7.41 -13.71 -4.45
C GLN A 87 5.97 -13.20 -4.32
N MET A 88 4.97 -14.04 -4.60
CA MET A 88 3.56 -13.74 -4.37
C MET A 88 3.24 -13.55 -2.89
N ALA A 89 3.76 -14.41 -2.03
CA ALA A 89 3.62 -14.29 -0.60
C ALA A 89 4.21 -12.95 -0.13
N THR A 90 5.44 -12.63 -0.55
CA THR A 90 6.21 -11.51 -0.01
C THR A 90 5.81 -10.16 -0.58
N ASN A 91 5.75 -10.04 -1.90
CA ASN A 91 5.55 -8.75 -2.57
C ASN A 91 4.07 -8.39 -2.77
N HIS A 92 3.13 -9.29 -2.48
CA HIS A 92 1.70 -9.04 -2.66
C HIS A 92 0.89 -9.34 -1.41
N LEU A 93 0.88 -10.59 -0.93
CA LEU A 93 0.07 -10.94 0.24
C LEU A 93 0.58 -10.29 1.52
N GLY A 94 1.90 -10.23 1.72
CA GLY A 94 2.52 -9.53 2.85
C GLY A 94 2.15 -8.05 2.89
N HIS A 95 2.24 -7.35 1.74
CA HIS A 95 1.82 -5.95 1.64
C HIS A 95 0.34 -5.74 1.91
N PHE A 96 -0.53 -6.66 1.44
CA PHE A 96 -1.96 -6.61 1.75
C PHE A 96 -2.21 -6.77 3.24
N ALA A 97 -1.61 -7.78 3.87
CA ALA A 97 -1.73 -8.05 5.30
C ALA A 97 -1.24 -6.86 6.14
N LEU A 98 -0.05 -6.34 5.85
CA LEU A 98 0.50 -5.17 6.53
C LEU A 98 -0.39 -3.94 6.37
N SER A 99 -0.86 -3.66 5.15
CA SER A 99 -1.76 -2.54 4.90
C SER A 99 -3.01 -2.63 5.77
N ARG A 100 -3.56 -3.85 5.94
CA ARG A 100 -4.72 -4.11 6.78
C ARG A 100 -4.44 -3.88 8.27
N LEU A 101 -3.26 -4.28 8.75
CA LEU A 101 -2.81 -4.12 10.13
C LEU A 101 -2.53 -2.65 10.48
N MET A 102 -2.02 -1.86 9.53
CA MET A 102 -1.69 -0.45 9.73
C MET A 102 -2.89 0.51 9.57
N LEU A 103 -4.08 0.00 9.17
CA LEU A 103 -5.28 0.82 9.04
C LEU A 103 -5.63 1.64 10.30
N PRO A 104 -5.48 1.15 11.55
CA PRO A 104 -5.74 1.95 12.74
C PRO A 104 -4.92 3.25 12.74
N LEU A 105 -3.60 3.19 12.48
CA LEU A 105 -2.72 4.36 12.47
C LEU A 105 -2.96 5.28 11.26
N LEU A 106 -3.25 4.69 10.10
CA LEU A 106 -3.48 5.42 8.85
C LEU A 106 -4.81 6.19 8.85
N ARG A 107 -5.78 5.79 9.68
CA ARG A 107 -7.11 6.43 9.73
C ARG A 107 -7.19 7.60 10.71
N ILE A 108 -6.21 7.75 11.60
CA ILE A 108 -6.20 8.81 12.63
C ILE A 108 -6.06 10.19 12.00
N LYS A 109 -5.13 10.36 11.06
CA LYS A 109 -4.86 11.66 10.42
C LYS A 109 -5.43 11.71 9.01
N ARG A 110 -6.19 12.76 8.70
CA ARG A 110 -6.60 13.03 7.32
C ARG A 110 -5.37 13.24 6.45
N GLY A 111 -5.41 12.70 5.24
CA GLY A 111 -4.32 12.87 4.27
C GLY A 111 -3.29 11.75 4.27
N SER A 112 -3.41 10.72 5.11
CA SER A 112 -2.54 9.56 5.03
C SER A 112 -2.70 8.80 3.71
N ARG A 113 -1.62 8.14 3.28
CA ARG A 113 -1.53 7.48 1.97
C ARG A 113 -0.89 6.09 2.10
N ILE A 114 -1.37 5.17 1.29
CA ILE A 114 -0.68 3.92 1.00
C ILE A 114 -0.13 4.03 -0.42
N VAL A 115 1.16 3.74 -0.59
CA VAL A 115 1.86 3.73 -1.89
C VAL A 115 2.32 2.31 -2.15
N ASN A 116 1.84 1.71 -3.23
CA ASN A 116 2.32 0.42 -3.71
C ASN A 116 3.29 0.64 -4.87
N THR A 117 4.52 0.18 -4.71
CA THR A 117 5.51 0.25 -5.80
C THR A 117 5.37 -0.99 -6.68
N SER A 118 5.29 -0.77 -7.99
CA SER A 118 5.41 -1.83 -8.99
C SER A 118 6.70 -1.63 -9.79
N SER A 119 7.08 -2.64 -10.57
CA SER A 119 8.27 -2.60 -11.44
C SER A 119 7.85 -2.65 -12.90
N ILE A 120 8.67 -2.09 -13.79
CA ILE A 120 8.49 -2.26 -15.25
C ILE A 120 8.48 -3.74 -15.66
N GLY A 121 9.08 -4.62 -14.86
CA GLY A 121 9.09 -6.08 -15.05
C GLY A 121 7.70 -6.70 -15.15
N HIS A 122 6.65 -6.07 -14.60
CA HIS A 122 5.27 -6.57 -14.76
C HIS A 122 4.84 -6.70 -16.24
N ARG A 123 5.48 -5.94 -17.15
CA ARG A 123 5.21 -6.00 -18.60
C ARG A 123 5.77 -7.24 -19.28
N MET A 124 6.69 -7.95 -18.63
CA MET A 124 7.35 -9.13 -19.19
C MET A 124 6.54 -10.42 -18.95
N GLY A 125 5.69 -10.44 -17.93
CA GLY A 125 4.87 -11.59 -17.58
C GLY A 125 3.61 -11.69 -18.45
N LYS A 126 3.16 -12.92 -18.71
CA LYS A 126 1.83 -13.20 -19.26
C LYS A 126 1.00 -13.94 -18.21
N ILE A 127 -0.17 -13.41 -17.89
CA ILE A 127 -1.11 -14.07 -17.00
C ILE A 127 -1.97 -15.02 -17.84
N ASP A 128 -1.94 -16.30 -17.51
CA ASP A 128 -2.90 -17.27 -18.05
C ASP A 128 -4.17 -17.22 -17.20
N LEU A 129 -5.22 -16.56 -17.72
CA LEU A 129 -6.52 -16.44 -17.06
C LEU A 129 -7.42 -17.67 -17.25
N ARG A 130 -6.94 -18.70 -17.95
CA ARG A 130 -7.72 -19.93 -18.12
C ARG A 130 -7.86 -20.62 -16.77
N ILE A 131 -9.09 -20.69 -16.27
CA ILE A 131 -9.42 -21.49 -15.10
C ILE A 131 -9.24 -22.96 -15.49
N ARG A 132 -8.17 -23.59 -15.02
CA ARG A 132 -8.07 -25.05 -15.05
C ARG A 132 -8.97 -25.58 -13.94
N ARG A 133 -10.09 -26.20 -14.31
CA ARG A 133 -10.81 -27.06 -13.37
C ARG A 133 -9.88 -28.21 -13.01
N ALA A 134 -9.61 -28.36 -11.72
CA ALA A 134 -9.00 -29.55 -11.16
C ALA A 134 -10.01 -30.70 -11.17
#